data_AF-A0A3S5IVC6-F1
#
_entry.id   AF-A0A3S5IVC6-F1
#
_cell.length_a   1.000
_cell.length_b   1.000
_cell.length_c   1.000
_cell.angle_alpha   90.00
_cell.angle_beta   90.00
_cell.angle_gamma   90.00
#
_symmetry.space_group_name_H-M   'P 1'
#
loop_
_entity.id
_entity.type
_entity.pdbx_description
1 polymer ?
#
loop_
_entity_poly.entity_id
_entity_poly.type
_entity_poly.pdbx_seq_one_letter_code
_entity_poly.pdbx_strand_id
1 'polypeptide(L)' 'MLVDEKLYCLSREGDMWVVETGDEFKQLKTSSLNPPEDVTFCDATPAVAHNRLYVRLGSRLDCY' A
#
# COMPACT_ATOMS: atom_id res chain seq x y z
N MET A 1 4.76 5.24 2.51
CA MET A 1 5.55 5.78 1.37
C MET A 1 4.90 7.06 0.89
N LEU A 2 5.65 8.15 0.72
CA LEU A 2 5.13 9.45 0.27
C LEU A 2 5.41 9.66 -1.23
N VAL A 3 4.37 9.91 -2.02
CA VAL A 3 4.44 10.22 -3.46
C VAL A 3 3.33 11.22 -3.79
N ASP A 4 3.67 12.32 -4.47
CA ASP A 4 2.71 13.36 -4.93
C ASP A 4 1.69 13.76 -3.85
N GLU A 5 2.18 14.19 -2.68
CA GLU A 5 1.37 14.65 -1.53
C GLU A 5 0.40 13.59 -0.96
N LYS A 6 0.63 12.32 -1.34
CA LYS A 6 -0.14 11.18 -0.86
C LYS A 6 0.75 10.21 -0.11
N LEU A 7 0.31 9.84 1.09
CA LEU A 7 0.91 8.78 1.87
C LEU A 7 0.19 7.46 1.57
N TYR A 8 0.96 6.48 1.09
CA TYR A 8 0.55 5.11 0.87
C TYR A 8 1.00 4.23 2.03
N CYS A 9 0.05 3.57 2.69
CA CYS A 9 0.26 2.72 3.85
C CYS A 9 -0.35 1.33 3.63
N LEU A 10 0.47 0.29 3.74
CA LEU A 10 0.01 -1.11 3.72
C LEU A 10 -0.34 -1.54 5.15
N SER A 11 -1.57 -2.01 5.39
CA SER A 11 -1.95 -2.67 6.64
C SER A 11 -1.47 -4.11 6.67
N ARG A 12 -1.44 -4.73 7.86
CA ARG A 12 -0.99 -6.13 8.01
C ARG A 12 -1.97 -7.12 7.36
N GLU A 13 -3.24 -6.72 7.22
CA GLU A 13 -4.32 -7.48 6.59
C GLU A 13 -4.31 -7.37 5.05
N GLY A 14 -3.44 -6.52 4.49
CA GLY A 14 -3.30 -6.36 3.05
C GLY A 14 -4.16 -5.26 2.43
N ASP A 15 -4.63 -4.30 3.23
CA ASP A 15 -5.30 -3.11 2.72
C ASP A 15 -4.28 -2.01 2.43
N MET A 16 -4.38 -1.38 1.26
CA MET A 16 -3.66 -0.16 0.92
C MET A 16 -4.51 1.06 1.25
N TRP A 17 -4.00 1.89 2.14
CA TRP A 17 -4.59 3.16 2.54
C TRP A 17 -3.85 4.29 1.82
N VAL A 18 -4.60 5.19 1.21
CA VAL A 18 -4.08 6.41 0.59
C VAL A 18 -4.61 7.59 1.39
N VAL A 19 -3.70 8.39 1.92
CA VAL A 19 -3.99 9.52 2.81
C VAL A 19 -3.39 10.77 2.19
N GLU A 20 -4.11 11.88 2.24
CA GLU A 20 -3.58 13.20 1.88
C GLU A 20 -2.62 13.68 2.96
N THR A 21 -1.43 14.15 2.59
CA THR A 21 -0.51 14.74 3.56
C THR A 21 -0.89 16.19 3.85
N GLY A 22 -0.94 16.55 5.12
CA GLY A 22 -1.24 17.90 5.58
C GLY A 22 -1.32 17.96 7.10
N ASP A 23 -1.85 19.07 7.62
CA ASP A 23 -1.97 19.30 9.07
C ASP A 23 -3.07 18.45 9.73
N GLU A 24 -3.98 17.92 8.92
CA GLU A 24 -5.08 17.07 9.36
C GLU A 24 -5.05 15.72 8.64
N PHE A 25 -5.47 14.68 9.37
CA PHE A 25 -5.64 13.36 8.77
C PHE A 25 -6.85 13.35 7.82
N LYS A 26 -6.61 13.03 6.55
CA LYS A 26 -7.66 12.85 5.55
C LYS A 26 -7.41 11.62 4.68
N GLN A 27 -8.22 10.59 4.88
CA GLN A 27 -8.21 9.38 4.06
C GLN A 27 -8.84 9.66 2.70
N LEU A 28 -8.12 9.36 1.62
CA LEU A 28 -8.59 9.51 0.24
C LEU A 28 -9.19 8.22 -0.30
N LYS A 29 -8.56 7.08 -0.01
CA LYS A 29 -8.98 5.78 -0.52
C LYS A 29 -8.47 4.63 0.34
N THR A 30 -9.23 3.55 0.39
CA THR A 30 -8.77 2.24 0.86
C THR A 30 -9.05 1.19 -0.21
N SER A 31 -8.14 0.26 -0.41
CA SER A 31 -8.29 -0.84 -1.37
C SER A 31 -7.67 -2.11 -0.83
N SER A 32 -8.44 -3.19 -0.80
CA SER A 32 -7.89 -4.50 -0.48
C SER A 32 -7.02 -4.98 -1.63
N LEU A 33 -5.80 -5.42 -1.32
CA LEU A 33 -4.88 -5.97 -2.30
C LEU A 33 -5.04 -7.49 -2.46
N ASN A 34 -6.03 -8.10 -1.78
CA ASN A 34 -6.34 -9.53 -1.84
C ASN A 34 -5.07 -10.40 -1.68
N PRO A 35 -4.43 -10.36 -0.49
CA PRO A 35 -3.27 -11.20 -0.24
C PRO A 35 -3.63 -12.68 -0.43
N PRO A 36 -2.68 -13.53 -0.88
CA PRO A 36 -2.90 -14.97 -0.94
C PRO A 36 -3.31 -15.56 0.41
N GLU A 37 -4.11 -16.63 0.41
CA GLU A 37 -4.67 -17.24 1.63
C GLU A 37 -3.60 -17.76 2.61
N ASP A 38 -2.40 -18.09 2.13
CA ASP A 38 -1.27 -18.55 2.93
C ASP A 38 -0.49 -17.40 3.61
N VAL A 39 -0.83 -16.15 3.33
CA VAL A 39 -0.17 -14.97 3.89
C VAL A 39 -0.87 -14.53 5.17
N THR A 40 -0.20 -14.71 6.30
CA THR A 40 -0.72 -14.25 7.61
C THR A 40 -0.61 -12.75 7.80
N PHE A 41 0.49 -12.12 7.36
CA PHE A 41 0.73 -10.69 7.51
C PHE A 41 1.41 -10.07 6.29
N CYS A 42 1.00 -8.85 5.96
CA CYS A 42 1.55 -8.03 4.89
C CYS A 42 2.50 -6.96 5.48
N ASP A 43 3.76 -7.32 5.70
CA ASP A 43 4.75 -6.45 6.36
C ASP A 43 5.76 -5.82 5.38
N ALA A 44 5.41 -5.70 4.09
CA ALA A 44 6.28 -5.12 3.08
C ALA A 44 6.22 -3.59 3.03
N THR A 45 7.36 -2.95 2.80
CA THR A 45 7.39 -1.52 2.42
C THR A 45 7.09 -1.40 0.93
N PRO A 46 6.04 -0.66 0.51
CA PRO A 46 5.79 -0.39 -0.90
C PRO A 46 6.96 0.34 -1.57
N ALA A 47 7.19 0.09 -2.85
CA ALA A 47 8.20 0.76 -3.65
C ALA A 47 7.56 1.48 -4.85
N VAL A 48 8.09 2.64 -5.26
CA VAL A 48 7.64 3.35 -6.45
C VAL A 48 8.80 3.55 -7.42
N ALA A 49 8.56 3.13 -8.66
CA ALA A 49 9.48 3.31 -9.78
C ALA A 49 8.68 3.31 -11.08
N HIS A 50 9.18 3.95 -12.13
CA HIS A 50 8.53 3.93 -13.46
C HIS A 50 7.05 4.36 -13.45
N ASN A 51 6.68 5.30 -12.56
CA ASN A 51 5.30 5.74 -12.34
C ASN A 51 4.34 4.60 -11.97
N ARG A 52 4.85 3.60 -11.22
CA ARG A 52 4.09 2.44 -10.75
C ARG A 52 4.39 2.14 -9.28
N LEU A 53 3.42 1.56 -8.61
CA LEU A 53 3.53 1.10 -7.22
C LEU A 53 3.75 -0.42 -7.21
N TYR A 54 4.85 -0.84 -6.58
CA TYR A 54 5.20 -2.25 -6.40
C TYR A 54 5.01 -2.63 -4.94
N VAL A 55 4.27 -3.73 -4.69
CA VAL A 55 3.97 -4.22 -3.35
C VAL A 55 4.12 -5.74 -3.31
N ARG A 56 4.87 -6.24 -2.32
CA ARG A 56 5.01 -7.68 -2.10
C ARG A 56 4.01 -8.16 -1.04
N LEU A 57 3.26 -9.21 -1.36
CA LEU A 57 2.31 -9.89 -0.48
C LEU A 57 2.71 -11.36 -0.40
N GLY A 58 3.45 -11.72 0.66
CA GLY A 58 4.09 -13.03 0.76
C GLY A 58 5.12 -13.25 -0.35
N SER A 59 4.89 -14.27 -1.18
CA SER A 59 5.68 -14.64 -2.36
C SER A 59 5.25 -13.92 -3.65
N ARG A 60 4.10 -13.24 -3.66
CA ARG A 60 3.57 -12.50 -4.80
C ARG A 60 4.09 -11.06 -4.82
N LEU A 61 4.50 -10.56 -5.99
CA LEU A 61 4.81 -9.15 -6.22
C LEU A 61 3.78 -8.56 -7.18
N ASP A 62 2.99 -7.62 -6.69
CA ASP A 62 1.99 -6.90 -7.50
C ASP A 62 2.55 -5.55 -7.96
N CYS A 63 2.02 -5.08 -9.10
CA CYS A 63 2.36 -3.80 -9.70
C CYS A 63 1.08 -3.08 -10.12
N TYR A 64 0.89 -1.87 -9.61
CA TYR A 64 -0.25 -1.00 -9.89
C TYR A 64 0.19 0.26 -10.63
#